data_AF-D6LEP4-F1
#
_entry.id   AF-D6LEP4-F1
#
_cell.length_a   1.000
_cell.length_b   1.000
_cell.length_c   1.000
_cell.angle_alpha   90.00
_cell.angle_beta   90.00
_cell.angle_gamma   90.00
#
_symmetry.space_group_name_H-M   'P 1'
#
loop_
_entity.id
_entity.type
_entity.pdbx_description
1 polymer ?
#
loop_
_entity_poly.entity_id
_entity_poly.type
_entity_poly.pdbx_seq_one_letter_code
_entity_poly.pdbx_strand_id
1 'polypeptide(L)'
;MKLNARQKSFCEYYVASGNATDAAIKAGYKEKYAGVNADKLLKNTNIQKYIDELMQKLESERIASAEEVLQNLTAMMRGEIQEEVIVVEGEGDGVSSARIMKKQVSAKERIKAAELLGKRHALFTDKTKIEGTLPVMIVGEDDLDE
;
A
#
# COMPACT_ATOMS: atom_id res chain seq x y z
N MET A 1 -10.09 -20.15 20.16
CA MET A 1 -10.09 -21.59 19.80
C MET A 1 -9.26 -21.73 18.52
N LYS A 2 -8.45 -22.78 18.35
CA LYS A 2 -7.59 -22.95 17.16
C LYS A 2 -8.41 -23.54 16.01
N LEU A 3 -8.27 -22.98 14.79
CA LEU A 3 -8.95 -23.53 13.60
C LEU A 3 -8.40 -24.92 13.26
N ASN A 4 -9.30 -25.84 12.89
CA ASN A 4 -8.90 -27.12 12.33
C ASN A 4 -8.47 -26.99 10.86
N ALA A 5 -7.79 -28.02 10.33
CA ALA A 5 -7.27 -28.00 8.95
C ALA A 5 -8.36 -27.73 7.91
N ARG A 6 -9.55 -28.31 8.10
CA ARG A 6 -10.69 -28.15 7.18
C ARG A 6 -11.23 -26.71 7.15
N GLN A 7 -11.28 -26.06 8.32
CA GLN A 7 -11.67 -24.65 8.43
C GLN A 7 -10.62 -23.74 7.80
N LYS A 8 -9.33 -24.05 7.95
CA LYS A 8 -8.26 -23.28 7.29
C LYS A 8 -8.37 -23.36 5.76
N SER A 9 -8.51 -24.57 5.21
CA SER A 9 -8.69 -24.74 3.76
C SER A 9 -9.94 -24.02 3.23
N PHE A 10 -11.04 -24.02 4.00
CA PHE A 10 -12.22 -23.21 3.65
C PHE A 10 -11.88 -21.72 3.53
N CYS A 11 -11.15 -21.16 4.50
CA CYS A 11 -10.77 -19.75 4.47
C CYS A 11 -9.88 -19.43 3.26
N GLU A 12 -8.89 -20.28 2.97
CA GLU A 12 -7.98 -20.13 1.82
C GLU A 12 -8.74 -20.13 0.49
N TYR A 13 -9.63 -21.11 0.27
CA TYR A 13 -10.45 -21.16 -0.94
C TYR A 13 -11.44 -20.00 -1.02
N TYR A 14 -11.99 -19.57 0.12
CA TYR A 14 -12.92 -18.46 0.16
C TYR A 14 -12.24 -17.13 -0.19
N VAL A 15 -11.08 -16.85 0.39
CA VAL A 15 -10.26 -15.66 0.06
C VAL A 15 -9.86 -15.66 -1.42
N ALA A 16 -9.55 -16.83 -1.99
CA ALA A 16 -9.15 -16.94 -3.38
C ALA A 16 -10.32 -16.75 -4.38
N SER A 17 -11.54 -17.17 -4.04
CA SER A 17 -12.67 -17.26 -4.98
C SER A 17 -13.83 -16.31 -4.70
N GLY A 18 -13.97 -15.80 -3.47
CA GLY A 18 -15.14 -15.07 -2.99
C GLY A 18 -16.42 -15.91 -2.89
N ASN A 19 -16.38 -17.21 -3.20
CA ASN A 19 -17.55 -18.09 -3.20
C ASN A 19 -17.54 -19.04 -2.01
N ALA A 20 -18.39 -18.78 -1.02
CA ALA A 20 -18.41 -19.56 0.22
C ALA A 20 -18.87 -21.01 0.03
N THR A 21 -19.85 -21.25 -0.85
CA THR A 21 -20.36 -22.61 -1.09
C THR A 21 -19.31 -23.47 -1.79
N ASP A 22 -18.68 -22.94 -2.83
CA ASP A 22 -17.60 -23.63 -3.56
C ASP A 22 -16.37 -23.85 -2.66
N ALA A 23 -15.99 -22.85 -1.85
CA ALA A 23 -14.93 -22.98 -0.87
C ALA A 23 -15.20 -24.09 0.16
N ALA A 24 -16.45 -24.26 0.60
CA ALA A 24 -16.82 -25.35 1.49
C ALA A 24 -16.71 -26.72 0.80
N ILE A 25 -17.10 -26.84 -0.46
CA ILE A 25 -16.96 -28.09 -1.23
C ILE A 25 -15.47 -28.45 -1.37
N LYS A 26 -14.64 -27.50 -1.81
CA LYS A 26 -13.19 -27.68 -1.99
C LYS A 26 -12.47 -27.98 -0.67
N ALA A 27 -12.96 -27.42 0.44
CA ALA A 27 -12.48 -27.73 1.77
C ALA A 27 -12.93 -29.11 2.29
N GLY A 28 -13.73 -29.87 1.53
CA GLY A 28 -14.13 -31.23 1.90
C GLY A 28 -15.41 -31.31 2.75
N TYR A 29 -16.27 -30.29 2.71
CA TYR A 29 -17.64 -30.41 3.23
C TYR A 29 -18.55 -31.10 2.21
N LYS A 30 -19.52 -31.88 2.69
CA LYS A 30 -20.47 -32.58 1.83
C LYS A 30 -21.27 -31.57 1.00
N GLU A 31 -21.26 -31.74 -0.32
CA GLU A 31 -21.88 -30.85 -1.30
C GLU A 31 -23.35 -30.53 -0.96
N LYS A 32 -24.14 -31.56 -0.63
CA LYS A 32 -25.56 -31.41 -0.22
C LYS A 32 -25.78 -30.38 0.88
N TYR A 33 -24.81 -30.18 1.77
CA TYR A 33 -24.90 -29.26 2.91
C TYR A 33 -23.86 -28.14 2.85
N ALA A 34 -23.17 -27.96 1.73
CA ALA A 34 -22.06 -27.02 1.62
C ALA A 34 -22.50 -25.57 1.91
N GLY A 35 -23.63 -25.12 1.35
CA GLY A 35 -24.14 -23.77 1.60
C GLY A 35 -24.50 -23.51 3.08
N VAL A 36 -25.16 -24.47 3.74
CA VAL A 36 -25.51 -24.37 5.17
C VAL A 36 -24.26 -24.39 6.05
N ASN A 37 -23.27 -25.20 5.70
CA ASN A 37 -21.99 -25.22 6.41
C ASN A 37 -21.23 -23.91 6.20
N ALA A 38 -21.20 -23.38 4.97
CA ALA A 38 -20.55 -22.12 4.64
C ALA A 38 -21.11 -20.95 5.48
N ASP A 39 -22.45 -20.82 5.57
CA ASP A 39 -23.09 -19.81 6.41
C ASP A 39 -22.70 -19.94 7.89
N LYS A 40 -22.68 -21.16 8.43
CA LYS A 40 -22.23 -21.43 9.81
C LYS A 40 -20.75 -21.08 10.01
N LEU A 41 -19.90 -21.35 9.03
CA LEU A 41 -18.47 -21.06 9.08
C LEU A 41 -18.24 -19.55 9.07
N LEU A 42 -18.93 -18.80 8.20
CA LEU A 42 -18.84 -17.34 8.12
C LEU A 42 -19.37 -16.64 9.38
N LYS A 43 -20.29 -17.25 10.13
CA LYS A 43 -20.74 -16.72 11.43
C LYS A 43 -19.76 -16.99 12.58
N ASN A 44 -18.74 -17.83 12.38
CA ASN A 44 -17.75 -18.12 13.42
C ASN A 44 -16.70 -17.02 13.49
N THR A 45 -16.59 -16.38 14.65
CA THR A 45 -15.66 -15.27 14.88
C THR A 45 -14.18 -15.63 14.69
N ASN A 46 -13.77 -16.87 14.95
CA ASN A 46 -12.38 -17.30 14.71
C ASN A 46 -12.10 -17.46 13.21
N ILE A 47 -13.10 -17.89 12.44
CA ILE A 47 -12.98 -18.04 10.99
C ILE A 47 -12.91 -16.67 10.32
N GLN A 48 -13.76 -15.73 10.73
CA GLN A 48 -13.70 -14.36 10.22
C GLN A 48 -12.35 -13.72 10.50
N LYS A 49 -11.85 -13.82 11.73
CA LYS A 49 -10.51 -13.32 12.07
C LYS A 49 -9.41 -13.91 11.17
N TYR A 50 -9.47 -15.21 10.86
CA TYR A 50 -8.47 -15.84 10.00
C TYR A 50 -8.61 -15.43 8.52
N ILE A 51 -9.84 -15.20 8.04
CA ILE A 51 -10.09 -14.64 6.70
C ILE A 51 -9.50 -13.22 6.63
N ASP A 52 -9.75 -12.39 7.64
CA ASP A 52 -9.22 -11.03 7.72
C ASP A 52 -7.67 -11.04 7.75
N GLU A 53 -7.06 -11.93 8.54
CA GLU A 53 -5.60 -12.12 8.56
C GLU A 53 -5.04 -12.53 7.19
N LEU A 54 -5.70 -13.45 6.48
CA LEU A 54 -5.30 -13.86 5.13
C LEU A 54 -5.42 -12.72 4.11
N MET A 55 -6.50 -11.96 4.18
CA MET A 55 -6.74 -10.79 3.32
C MET A 55 -5.70 -9.70 3.57
N GLN A 56 -5.44 -9.38 4.84
CA GLN A 56 -4.43 -8.39 5.23
C GLN A 56 -3.03 -8.83 4.81
N LYS A 57 -2.71 -10.12 4.93
CA LYS A 57 -1.43 -10.66 4.46
C LYS A 57 -1.32 -10.51 2.94
N LEU A 58 -2.34 -10.90 2.19
CA LEU A 58 -2.35 -10.78 0.73
C LEU A 58 -2.27 -9.31 0.28
N GLU A 59 -2.94 -8.41 0.99
CA GLU A 59 -2.85 -6.97 0.75
C GLU A 59 -1.43 -6.48 0.99
N SER A 60 -0.80 -6.84 2.11
CA SER A 60 0.57 -6.45 2.43
C SER A 60 1.62 -7.00 1.44
N GLU A 61 1.39 -8.19 0.86
CA GLU A 61 2.28 -8.76 -0.15
C GLU A 61 2.13 -8.09 -1.52
N ARG A 62 0.97 -7.49 -1.81
CA ARG A 62 0.66 -6.91 -3.13
C ARG A 62 0.78 -5.39 -3.17
N ILE A 63 0.49 -4.73 -2.05
CA ILE A 63 0.37 -3.28 -1.93
C ILE A 63 1.28 -2.85 -0.79
N ALA A 64 2.22 -1.96 -1.11
CA ALA A 64 3.06 -1.37 -0.09
C ALA A 64 2.21 -0.57 0.91
N SER A 65 2.40 -0.86 2.19
CA SER A 65 1.73 -0.09 3.26
C SER A 65 2.23 1.36 3.29
N ALA A 66 1.45 2.27 3.88
CA ALA A 66 1.90 3.65 4.06
C ALA A 66 3.22 3.75 4.84
N GLU A 67 3.45 2.84 5.80
CA GLU A 67 4.71 2.77 6.54
C GLU A 67 5.87 2.30 5.65
N GLU A 68 5.66 1.23 4.87
CA GLU A 68 6.66 0.70 3.96
C GLU A 68 7.09 1.73 2.90
N VAL A 69 6.14 2.50 2.37
CA VAL A 69 6.45 3.61 1.44
C VAL A 69 7.39 4.63 2.10
N LEU A 70 7.16 4.99 3.37
CA LEU A 70 8.02 5.93 4.08
C LEU A 70 9.40 5.35 4.39
N GLN A 71 9.45 4.08 4.80
CA GLN A 71 10.70 3.38 5.05
C GLN A 71 11.53 3.33 3.76
N ASN A 72 10.90 3.01 2.63
CA ASN A 72 11.56 2.98 1.33
C ASN A 72 12.06 4.37 0.90
N LEU A 73 11.23 5.41 1.01
CA LEU A 73 11.63 6.79 0.74
C LEU A 73 12.78 7.24 1.65
N THR A 74 12.78 6.82 2.91
CA THR A 74 13.86 7.12 3.87
C THR A 74 15.15 6.43 3.47
N ALA A 75 15.11 5.14 3.14
CA ALA A 75 16.26 4.39 2.65
C ALA A 75 16.82 4.98 1.34
N MET A 76 15.93 5.38 0.42
CA MET A 76 16.29 6.07 -0.81
C MET A 76 17.01 7.39 -0.51
N MET A 77 16.42 8.24 0.33
CA MET A 77 17.00 9.52 0.75
C MET A 77 18.40 9.33 1.37
N ARG A 78 18.60 8.28 2.18
CA ARG A 78 19.89 7.94 2.81
C ARG A 78 20.91 7.32 1.85
N GLY A 79 20.51 6.96 0.63
CA GLY A 79 21.39 6.30 -0.34
C GLY A 79 21.68 4.84 -0.02
N GLU A 80 20.79 4.20 0.76
CA GLU A 80 20.86 2.77 1.09
C GLU A 80 20.37 1.89 -0.08
N ILE A 81 19.53 2.46 -0.97
CA ILE A 81 19.08 1.79 -2.19
C ILE A 81 20.11 1.97 -3.31
N GLN A 82 20.34 0.91 -4.07
CA GLN A 82 21.18 0.90 -5.27
C GLN A 82 20.32 0.77 -6.53
N GLU A 83 20.71 1.48 -7.58
CA GLU A 83 20.17 1.35 -8.93
C GLU A 83 21.18 0.67 -9.86
N GLU A 84 20.67 -0.07 -10.84
CA GLU A 84 21.46 -0.68 -11.89
C GLU A 84 21.52 0.25 -13.10
N VAL A 85 22.72 0.55 -13.57
CA VAL A 85 22.95 1.36 -14.77
C VAL A 85 23.84 0.63 -15.75
N ILE A 86 23.60 0.86 -17.04
CA ILE A 86 24.44 0.34 -18.11
C ILE A 86 25.55 1.37 -18.33
N VAL A 87 26.79 0.92 -18.18
CA VAL A 87 27.98 1.72 -18.48
C VAL A 87 28.65 1.12 -19.70
N VAL A 88 28.98 1.97 -20.66
CA VAL A 88 29.76 1.59 -21.83
C VAL A 88 31.21 1.93 -21.55
N GLU A 89 32.08 0.92 -21.59
CA GLU A 89 33.52 1.09 -21.43
C GLU A 89 34.23 0.78 -22.75
N GLY A 90 35.21 1.62 -23.10
CA GLY A 90 36.07 1.36 -24.25
C GLY A 90 37.11 0.31 -23.89
N GLU A 91 37.20 -0.75 -24.69
CA GLU A 91 38.18 -1.83 -24.50
C GLU A 91 39.47 -1.61 -25.33
N GLY A 92 39.50 -0.58 -26.18
CA GLY A 92 40.56 -0.34 -27.16
C GLY A 92 40.11 -0.69 -28.58
N ASP A 93 40.90 -0.31 -29.59
CA ASP A 93 40.69 -0.66 -31.01
C ASP A 93 39.30 -0.35 -31.61
N GLY A 94 38.62 0.68 -31.09
CA GLY A 94 37.27 1.05 -31.52
C GLY A 94 36.17 0.10 -31.02
N VAL A 95 36.48 -0.80 -30.09
CA VAL A 95 35.54 -1.73 -29.45
C VAL A 95 35.08 -1.17 -28.11
N SER A 96 33.82 -1.38 -27.78
CA SER A 96 33.25 -1.04 -26.47
C SER A 96 32.38 -2.18 -25.97
N SER A 97 32.41 -2.40 -24.66
CA SER A 97 31.52 -3.34 -23.99
C SER A 97 30.54 -2.60 -23.08
N ALA A 98 29.31 -3.11 -23.03
CA ALA A 98 28.30 -2.64 -22.11
C ALA A 98 28.26 -3.55 -20.88
N ARG A 99 28.37 -2.97 -19.69
CA ARG A 99 28.28 -3.69 -18.42
C ARG A 99 27.23 -3.09 -17.51
N ILE A 100 26.53 -3.95 -16.78
CA ILE A 100 25.59 -3.53 -15.73
C ILE A 100 26.41 -3.24 -14.47
N MET A 101 26.32 -2.01 -13.97
CA MET A 101 26.93 -1.58 -12.72
C MET A 101 25.87 -1.17 -11.72
N LYS A 102 26.06 -1.54 -10.46
CA LYS A 102 25.26 -1.04 -9.34
C LYS A 102 25.88 0.23 -8.80
N LYS A 103 25.09 1.30 -8.68
CA LYS A 103 25.47 2.54 -8.00
C LYS A 103 24.37 2.96 -7.04
N GLN A 104 24.67 3.87 -6.12
CA GLN A 104 23.62 4.49 -5.32
C GLN A 104 22.63 5.24 -6.20
N VAL A 105 21.37 5.27 -5.76
CA VAL A 105 20.32 6.12 -6.34
C VAL A 105 20.84 7.56 -6.50
N SER A 106 20.53 8.18 -7.64
CA SER A 106 21.06 9.49 -8.02
C SER A 106 20.69 10.59 -7.01
N ALA A 107 21.53 11.63 -6.90
CA ALA A 107 21.25 12.74 -5.99
C ALA A 107 19.87 13.39 -6.25
N LYS A 108 19.44 13.47 -7.51
CA LYS A 108 18.14 14.00 -7.91
C LYS A 108 16.98 13.19 -7.31
N GLU A 109 17.05 11.87 -7.37
CA GLU A 109 16.03 10.98 -6.82
C GLU A 109 16.04 11.02 -5.28
N ARG A 110 17.21 11.08 -4.65
CA ARG A 110 17.32 11.26 -3.19
C ARG A 110 16.71 12.58 -2.71
N ILE A 111 16.94 13.67 -3.44
CA ILE A 111 16.29 14.97 -3.18
C ILE A 111 14.78 14.84 -3.34
N LYS A 112 14.31 14.10 -4.35
CA LYS A 112 12.86 13.88 -4.52
C LYS A 112 12.26 13.10 -3.36
N ALA A 113 12.94 12.08 -2.85
CA ALA A 113 12.51 11.35 -1.67
C ALA A 113 12.45 12.26 -0.42
N ALA A 114 13.46 13.12 -0.23
CA ALA A 114 13.47 14.11 0.85
C ALA A 114 12.32 15.14 0.72
N GLU A 115 12.01 15.60 -0.49
CA GLU A 115 10.89 16.49 -0.77
C GLU A 115 9.54 15.84 -0.40
N LEU A 116 9.33 14.57 -0.77
CA LEU A 116 8.09 13.85 -0.46
C LEU A 116 7.94 13.62 1.05
N LEU A 117 9.02 13.26 1.75
CA LEU A 117 9.03 13.14 3.21
C LEU A 117 8.78 14.49 3.88
N GLY A 118 9.40 15.56 3.41
CA GLY A 118 9.20 16.90 3.96
C GLY A 118 7.77 17.43 3.75
N LYS A 119 7.14 17.11 2.61
CA LYS A 119 5.72 17.41 2.36
C LYS A 119 4.81 16.72 3.38
N ARG A 120 5.05 15.44 3.68
CA ARG A 120 4.30 14.71 4.73
C ARG A 120 4.44 15.37 6.09
N HIS A 121 5.63 15.87 6.43
CA HIS A 121 5.91 16.55 7.69
C HIS A 121 5.58 18.05 7.67
N ALA A 122 4.93 18.55 6.61
CA ALA A 122 4.61 19.97 6.43
C ALA A 122 5.82 20.91 6.60
N LEU A 123 7.03 20.46 6.22
CA LEU A 123 8.26 21.26 6.32
C LEU A 123 8.34 22.39 5.30
N PHE A 124 7.51 22.32 4.24
CA PHE A 124 7.46 23.31 3.17
C PHE A 124 6.19 24.13 3.29
N THR A 125 6.31 25.44 3.16
CA THR A 125 5.18 26.36 3.10
C THR A 125 5.28 27.16 1.82
N ASP A 126 4.29 27.02 0.94
CA ASP A 126 4.18 27.85 -0.25
C ASP A 126 3.54 29.19 0.14
N LYS A 127 4.33 30.26 0.07
CA LYS A 127 3.82 31.62 0.30
C LYS A 127 3.20 32.14 -0.99
N THR A 128 1.88 32.17 -1.05
CA THR A 128 1.15 32.82 -2.14
C THR A 128 0.83 34.25 -1.75
N LYS A 129 1.26 35.22 -2.56
CA LYS A 129 0.86 36.62 -2.41
C LYS A 129 -0.53 36.78 -3.02
N ILE A 130 -1.55 36.91 -2.17
CA ILE A 130 -2.92 37.19 -2.62
C ILE A 130 -3.12 38.71 -2.53
N GLU A 131 -3.06 39.39 -3.66
CA GLU A 131 -3.48 40.78 -3.79
C GLU A 131 -4.92 40.80 -4.30
N GLY A 132 -5.86 40.99 -3.38
CA GLY A 132 -7.27 41.13 -3.69
C GLY A 132 -7.98 41.83 -2.54
N THR A 133 -8.79 42.85 -2.85
CA THR A 133 -9.75 43.41 -1.90
C THR A 133 -10.82 42.36 -1.62
N LEU A 134 -10.68 41.65 -0.50
CA LEU A 134 -11.75 40.80 0.01
C LEU A 134 -12.94 41.71 0.39
N PRO A 135 -14.12 41.56 -0.24
CA PRO A 135 -15.29 42.31 0.19
C PRO A 135 -15.64 41.88 1.61
N VAL A 136 -15.63 42.82 2.55
CA VAL A 136 -16.05 42.58 3.93
C VAL A 136 -17.57 42.49 3.93
N MET A 137 -18.11 41.31 4.16
CA MET A 137 -19.54 41.11 4.42
C MET A 137 -19.76 41.21 5.93
N ILE A 138 -20.29 42.34 6.39
CA ILE A 138 -20.71 42.51 7.78
C ILE A 138 -22.09 41.87 7.90
N VAL A 139 -22.20 40.83 8.73
CA VAL A 139 -23.48 40.18 9.07
C VAL A 139 -23.79 40.55 10.51
N GLY A 140 -24.89 41.29 10.72
CA GLY A 140 -25.32 41.75 12.06
C GLY A 140 -25.96 43.14 12.14
N GLU A 141 -26.32 43.76 11.01
CA GLU A 141 -27.02 45.06 11.06
C GLU A 141 -28.47 44.95 11.58
N ASP A 142 -29.05 43.73 11.58
CA ASP A 142 -30.40 43.46 12.10
C ASP A 142 -30.51 43.48 13.64
N ASP A 143 -29.40 43.61 14.38
CA ASP A 143 -29.39 43.65 15.86
C ASP A 143 -29.17 45.08 16.42
N LEU A 144 -29.27 46.13 15.60
CA LEU A 144 -28.97 47.53 15.98
C LEU A 144 -30.19 48.46 16.13
N ASP A 145 -31.40 47.94 16.22
CA ASP A 145 -32.59 48.70 16.60
C ASP A 145 -33.17 48.20 17.95
N GLU A 146 -32.59 48.68 19.06
CA GLU A 146 -33.28 48.97 20.34
C GLU A 146 -32.75 50.27 20.98
#